data_AF-A0A0B4GTW7-F1
#
_entry.id   AF-A0A0B4GTW7-F1
#
_cell.length_a   1.000
_cell.length_b   1.000
_cell.length_c   1.000
_cell.angle_alpha   90.00
_cell.angle_beta   90.00
_cell.angle_gamma   90.00
#
_symmetry.space_group_name_H-M   'P 1'
#
loop_
_entity.id
_entity.type
_entity.pdbx_description
1 polymer ?
#
loop_
_entity_poly.entity_id
_entity_poly.type
_entity_poly.pdbx_seq_one_letter_code
_entity_poly.pdbx_strand_id
1 'polypeptide(L)'
;MYRALFSTKEYEFFQGWDSTTEPENQLLWVRGETGVGKTMLLTGTVRALLPATAQDKSDPCFLSFYFFDHAKKGSNNAASALRTIIWLILVYQPDLCTHLTRKLDSTRRRHLNDPNDFLALSAIFYDMIEDERIAKTYIVVDVLDQCMSCNGQPGVDDVLALITKSLKLSKRIKWLVSSDESERFKSTFLNIGCRHVDLSQGLLGMDVAMHDYIAAKVRDLARTNKYDEELEEEVIRELHSASQGN
;
A
#
# COMPACT_ATOMS: atom_id res chain seq x y z
N MET A 1 1.12 -13.86 -9.95
CA MET A 1 0.41 -13.60 -8.69
C MET A 1 -0.44 -12.32 -8.66
N TYR A 2 0.08 -11.09 -8.87
CA TYR A 2 -0.74 -9.86 -8.70
C TYR A 2 -1.95 -9.71 -9.63
N ARG A 3 -1.93 -10.37 -10.80
CA ARG A 3 -3.06 -10.43 -11.73
C ARG A 3 -4.34 -10.98 -11.09
N ALA A 4 -4.21 -11.80 -10.04
CA ALA A 4 -5.35 -12.35 -9.32
C ALA A 4 -6.14 -11.26 -8.56
N LEU A 5 -5.47 -10.23 -8.04
CA LEU A 5 -6.16 -9.06 -7.48
C LEU A 5 -6.87 -8.28 -8.60
N PHE A 6 -6.25 -8.16 -9.76
CA PHE A 6 -6.83 -7.37 -10.87
C PHE A 6 -8.04 -8.04 -11.52
N SER A 7 -8.22 -9.35 -11.28
CA SER A 7 -9.43 -10.06 -11.69
C SER A 7 -10.58 -9.96 -10.68
N THR A 8 -10.38 -9.33 -9.51
CA THR A 8 -11.48 -9.16 -8.55
C THR A 8 -12.34 -7.96 -8.91
N LYS A 9 -13.65 -8.08 -8.66
CA LYS A 9 -14.59 -6.97 -8.86
C LYS A 9 -14.26 -5.81 -7.92
N GLU A 10 -13.82 -6.12 -6.71
CA GLU A 10 -13.40 -5.15 -5.70
C GLU A 10 -12.27 -4.26 -6.22
N TYR A 11 -11.28 -4.84 -6.91
CA TYR A 11 -10.20 -4.06 -7.50
C TYR A 11 -10.67 -3.24 -8.72
N GLU A 12 -11.53 -3.80 -9.56
CA GLU A 12 -12.12 -3.07 -10.69
C GLU A 12 -12.87 -1.82 -10.22
N PHE A 13 -13.72 -1.94 -9.20
CA PHE A 13 -14.41 -0.80 -8.59
C PHE A 13 -13.44 0.20 -7.95
N PHE A 14 -12.39 -0.30 -7.29
CA PHE A 14 -11.35 0.54 -6.70
C PHE A 14 -10.54 1.29 -7.76
N GLN A 15 -10.27 0.70 -8.92
CA GLN A 15 -9.48 1.33 -9.96
C GLN A 15 -10.23 2.49 -10.63
N GLY A 16 -11.54 2.38 -10.83
CA GLY A 16 -12.34 3.44 -11.44
C GLY A 16 -12.34 4.73 -10.62
N TRP A 17 -11.90 5.86 -11.16
CA TRP A 17 -12.03 7.15 -10.47
C TRP A 17 -13.44 7.75 -10.59
N ASP A 18 -14.18 7.38 -11.63
CA ASP A 18 -15.57 7.81 -11.83
C ASP A 18 -16.53 7.14 -10.83
N SER A 19 -16.12 6.03 -10.21
CA SER A 19 -16.87 5.33 -9.17
C SER A 19 -16.67 5.92 -7.77
N THR A 20 -15.95 7.03 -7.63
CA THR A 20 -15.69 7.71 -6.33
C THR A 20 -16.91 8.39 -5.72
N THR A 21 -18.04 8.40 -6.43
CA THR A 21 -19.36 8.74 -5.89
C THR A 21 -19.77 7.80 -4.76
N GLU A 22 -19.30 6.56 -4.78
CA GLU A 22 -19.46 5.56 -3.73
C GLU A 22 -18.24 5.62 -2.78
N PRO A 23 -18.41 6.08 -1.53
CA PRO A 23 -17.32 6.17 -0.55
C PRO A 23 -16.54 4.85 -0.37
N GLU A 24 -17.23 3.71 -0.50
CA GLU A 24 -16.66 2.37 -0.38
C GLU A 24 -15.59 2.05 -1.43
N ASN A 25 -15.62 2.72 -2.58
CA ASN A 25 -14.66 2.51 -3.66
C ASN A 25 -13.37 3.31 -3.48
N GLN A 26 -13.26 4.12 -2.41
CA GLN A 26 -12.04 4.86 -2.09
C GLN A 26 -11.05 4.08 -1.23
N LEU A 27 -11.48 2.99 -0.59
CA LEU A 27 -10.63 2.16 0.26
C LEU A 27 -10.77 0.70 -0.15
N LEU A 28 -9.67 0.10 -0.61
CA LEU A 28 -9.54 -1.32 -0.82
C LEU A 28 -8.65 -1.92 0.28
N TRP A 29 -9.22 -2.80 1.08
CA TRP A 29 -8.52 -3.50 2.15
C TRP A 29 -8.20 -4.94 1.76
N VAL A 30 -6.92 -5.27 1.63
CA VAL A 30 -6.44 -6.63 1.39
C VAL A 30 -6.08 -7.28 2.72
N ARG A 31 -6.85 -8.28 3.15
CA ARG A 31 -6.64 -8.97 4.42
C ARG A 31 -6.18 -10.40 4.21
N GLY A 32 -5.51 -10.95 5.21
CA GLY A 32 -5.13 -12.35 5.28
C GLY A 32 -4.04 -12.58 6.31
N GLU A 33 -3.75 -13.83 6.61
CA GLU A 33 -2.74 -14.20 7.61
C GLU A 33 -1.30 -13.85 7.16
N THR A 34 -0.36 -13.89 8.09
CA THR A 34 1.06 -13.71 7.78
C THR A 34 1.52 -14.85 6.86
N GLY A 35 2.29 -14.52 5.81
CA GLY A 35 2.82 -15.53 4.88
C GLY A 35 2.01 -15.73 3.59
N VAL A 36 0.73 -15.31 3.53
CA VAL A 36 -0.14 -15.52 2.35
C VAL A 36 0.18 -14.65 1.12
N GLY A 37 1.32 -13.95 1.12
CA GLY A 37 1.78 -13.18 -0.03
C GLY A 37 1.22 -11.76 -0.20
N LYS A 38 0.62 -11.15 0.85
CA LYS A 38 0.14 -9.74 0.85
C LYS A 38 1.15 -8.76 0.26
N THR A 39 2.39 -8.78 0.76
CA THR A 39 3.48 -7.92 0.27
C THR A 39 3.80 -8.15 -1.20
N MET A 40 3.82 -9.41 -1.65
CA MET A 40 4.08 -9.73 -3.05
C MET A 40 2.95 -9.24 -3.95
N LEU A 41 1.70 -9.37 -3.50
CA LEU A 41 0.52 -8.85 -4.17
C LEU A 41 0.58 -7.32 -4.31
N LEU A 42 0.74 -6.58 -3.20
CA LEU A 42 0.79 -5.11 -3.21
C LEU A 42 2.00 -4.57 -3.96
N THR A 43 3.16 -5.23 -3.86
CA THR A 43 4.34 -4.87 -4.68
C THR A 43 4.05 -5.00 -6.17
N GLY A 44 3.38 -6.08 -6.58
CA GLY A 44 2.95 -6.25 -7.97
C GLY A 44 1.93 -5.20 -8.40
N THR A 45 0.99 -4.84 -7.52
CA THR A 45 0.01 -3.78 -7.77
C THR A 45 0.67 -2.41 -7.98
N VAL A 46 1.60 -2.02 -7.10
CA VAL A 46 2.38 -0.78 -7.25
C VAL A 46 3.11 -0.74 -8.59
N ARG A 47 3.76 -1.85 -8.98
CA ARG A 47 4.47 -1.96 -10.26
C ARG A 47 3.56 -1.81 -11.48
N ALA A 48 2.30 -2.22 -11.39
CA ALA A 48 1.34 -2.08 -12.47
C ALA A 48 0.69 -0.69 -12.51
N LEU A 49 0.47 -0.07 -11.35
CA LEU A 49 -0.08 1.28 -11.25
C LEU A 49 0.92 2.34 -11.73
N LEU A 50 2.22 2.17 -11.44
CA LEU A 50 3.29 3.11 -11.81
C LEU A 50 3.28 3.53 -13.30
N PRO A 51 3.24 2.60 -14.27
CA PRO A 51 3.13 2.96 -15.68
C PRO A 51 1.80 3.63 -16.02
N ALA A 52 0.68 3.17 -15.45
CA ALA A 52 -0.66 3.68 -15.75
C ALA A 52 -0.84 5.14 -15.30
N THR A 53 -0.22 5.51 -14.17
CA THR A 53 -0.18 6.87 -13.65
C THR A 53 0.59 7.86 -14.54
N ALA A 54 1.43 7.37 -15.45
CA ALA A 54 2.29 8.22 -16.28
C ALA A 54 1.74 8.52 -17.70
N GLN A 55 0.59 7.95 -18.09
CA GLN A 55 0.15 7.97 -19.50
C GLN A 55 -0.79 9.12 -19.88
N ASP A 56 -1.65 9.56 -18.97
CA ASP A 56 -2.62 10.62 -19.26
C ASP A 56 -2.12 11.99 -18.77
N LYS A 57 -1.78 12.86 -19.71
CA LYS A 57 -1.36 14.24 -19.40
C LYS A 57 -2.54 15.18 -19.12
N SER A 58 -3.75 14.80 -19.53
CA SER A 58 -4.95 15.62 -19.39
C SER A 58 -5.65 15.43 -18.05
N ASP A 59 -5.54 14.24 -17.46
CA ASP A 59 -6.03 13.93 -16.12
C ASP A 59 -5.02 13.03 -15.39
N PRO A 60 -3.92 13.62 -14.88
CA PRO A 60 -2.83 12.84 -14.31
C PRO A 60 -3.30 12.13 -13.03
N CYS A 61 -2.87 10.88 -12.88
CA CYS A 61 -3.02 10.13 -11.66
C CYS A 61 -1.62 9.83 -11.10
N PHE A 62 -1.44 9.83 -9.78
CA PHE A 62 -0.16 9.59 -9.13
C PHE A 62 -0.23 8.46 -8.11
N LEU A 63 0.94 7.98 -7.72
CA LEU A 63 1.08 6.88 -6.77
C LEU A 63 2.03 7.27 -5.64
N SER A 64 1.59 7.07 -4.41
CA SER A 64 2.39 7.13 -3.21
C SER A 64 2.30 5.79 -2.48
N PHE A 65 3.37 5.33 -1.85
CA PHE A 65 3.37 4.04 -1.18
C PHE A 65 4.34 3.96 -0.02
N TYR A 66 4.02 3.08 0.93
CA TYR A 66 4.89 2.72 2.03
C TYR A 66 4.70 1.24 2.40
N PHE A 67 5.80 0.55 2.67
CA PHE A 67 5.81 -0.86 3.04
C PHE A 67 6.43 -0.99 4.42
N PHE A 68 5.65 -1.46 5.39
CA PHE A 68 6.18 -1.75 6.71
C PHE A 68 7.08 -3.00 6.64
N ASP A 69 8.24 -2.92 7.28
CA ASP A 69 9.24 -3.99 7.33
C ASP A 69 9.68 -4.27 8.78
N HIS A 70 9.55 -5.53 9.20
CA HIS A 70 9.96 -6.01 10.53
C HIS A 70 11.47 -5.89 10.80
N ALA A 71 12.30 -5.93 9.77
CA ALA A 71 13.76 -5.93 9.91
C ALA A 71 14.30 -4.55 10.35
N LYS A 72 13.52 -3.47 10.19
CA LYS A 72 13.95 -2.09 10.43
C LYS A 72 13.32 -1.49 11.68
N LYS A 73 13.66 -2.04 12.84
CA LYS A 73 13.22 -1.51 14.14
C LYS A 73 13.70 -0.07 14.32
N GLY A 74 12.77 0.85 14.59
CA GLY A 74 13.03 2.27 14.88
C GLY A 74 12.73 3.25 13.74
N SER A 75 12.92 2.86 12.47
CA SER A 75 12.53 3.69 11.33
C SER A 75 11.12 3.38 10.82
N ASN A 76 10.58 2.22 11.19
CA ASN A 76 9.28 1.75 10.74
C ASN A 76 8.16 2.17 11.72
N ASN A 77 7.77 3.44 11.66
CA ASN A 77 6.71 4.02 12.51
C ASN A 77 5.75 4.87 11.68
N ALA A 78 4.63 5.26 12.29
CA ALA A 78 3.57 6.03 11.64
C ALA A 78 4.09 7.34 11.01
N ALA A 79 4.97 8.08 11.71
CA ALA A 79 5.54 9.32 11.20
C ALA A 79 6.43 9.09 9.98
N SER A 80 7.24 8.02 9.96
CA SER A 80 8.05 7.65 8.80
C SER A 80 7.21 7.21 7.61
N ALA A 81 6.14 6.45 7.85
CA ALA A 81 5.19 6.09 6.80
C ALA A 81 4.58 7.34 6.17
N LEU A 82 4.01 8.23 6.99
CA LEU A 82 3.35 9.44 6.51
C LEU A 82 4.33 10.41 5.85
N ARG A 83 5.54 10.57 6.40
CA ARG A 83 6.60 11.39 5.80
C ARG A 83 6.98 10.89 4.41
N THR A 84 7.12 9.57 4.25
CA THR A 84 7.43 8.96 2.95
C THR A 84 6.28 9.18 1.97
N ILE A 85 5.03 9.01 2.44
CA ILE A 85 3.84 9.23 1.63
C ILE A 85 3.78 10.68 1.13
N ILE A 86 3.96 11.65 2.03
CA ILE A 86 4.02 13.08 1.70
C ILE A 86 5.15 13.36 0.72
N TRP A 87 6.35 12.84 0.98
CA TRP A 87 7.50 13.06 0.11
C TRP A 87 7.23 12.59 -1.32
N LEU A 88 6.68 11.38 -1.49
CA LEU A 88 6.31 10.86 -2.82
C LEU A 88 5.26 11.74 -3.50
N ILE A 89 4.25 12.23 -2.78
CA ILE A 89 3.28 13.17 -3.34
C ILE A 89 3.99 14.44 -3.83
N LEU A 90 4.88 15.01 -3.03
CA LEU A 90 5.60 16.25 -3.38
C LEU A 90 6.57 16.07 -4.56
N VAL A 91 7.17 14.89 -4.72
CA VAL A 91 8.03 14.57 -5.87
C VAL A 91 7.24 14.67 -7.19
N TYR A 92 5.99 14.20 -7.20
CA TYR A 92 5.16 14.20 -8.40
C TYR A 92 4.25 15.43 -8.54
N GLN A 93 3.94 16.11 -7.44
CA GLN A 93 3.02 17.25 -7.35
C GLN A 93 3.68 18.40 -6.57
N PRO A 94 4.72 19.04 -7.13
CA PRO A 94 5.56 19.99 -6.40
C PRO A 94 4.84 21.26 -5.94
N ASP A 95 3.73 21.66 -6.58
CA ASP A 95 2.94 22.83 -6.18
C ASP A 95 2.37 22.71 -4.75
N LEU A 96 2.20 21.48 -4.28
CA LEU A 96 1.76 21.17 -2.91
C LEU A 96 2.85 21.44 -1.86
N CYS A 97 4.11 21.66 -2.26
CA CYS A 97 5.21 22.00 -1.34
C CYS A 97 4.90 23.24 -0.49
N THR A 98 4.06 24.14 -1.00
CA THR A 98 3.62 25.34 -0.28
C THR A 98 3.01 25.01 1.10
N HIS A 99 2.34 23.87 1.25
CA HIS A 99 1.78 23.42 2.53
C HIS A 99 2.85 23.00 3.54
N LEU A 100 3.84 22.24 3.08
CA LEU A 100 4.98 21.85 3.91
C LEU A 100 5.79 23.08 4.35
N THR A 101 6.15 23.96 3.41
CA THR A 101 6.93 25.18 3.71
C THR A 101 6.20 26.07 4.71
N ARG A 102 4.90 26.32 4.51
CA ARG A 102 4.09 27.13 5.44
C ARG A 102 4.08 26.55 6.87
N LYS A 103 4.02 25.22 7.00
CA LYS A 103 4.04 24.57 8.32
C LYS A 103 5.42 24.65 8.98
N LEU A 104 6.49 24.47 8.21
CA LEU A 104 7.85 24.60 8.70
C LEU A 104 8.14 26.04 9.17
N ASP A 105 7.72 27.03 8.39
CA ASP A 105 7.89 28.45 8.71
C ASP A 105 7.12 28.84 9.97
N SER A 106 5.84 28.45 10.06
CA SER A 106 4.99 28.77 11.24
C SER A 106 5.49 28.13 12.53
N THR A 107 6.11 26.94 12.45
CA THR A 107 6.70 26.25 13.61
C THR A 107 8.17 26.60 13.85
N ARG A 108 8.79 27.39 12.97
CA ARG A 108 10.23 27.70 12.95
C ARG A 108 11.11 26.44 12.94
N ARG A 109 10.62 25.35 12.35
CA ARG A 109 11.34 24.07 12.27
C ARG A 109 11.99 23.93 10.90
N ARG A 110 13.13 23.23 10.86
CA ARG A 110 13.82 22.91 9.60
C ARG A 110 13.39 21.56 9.00
N HIS A 111 12.90 20.64 9.82
CA HIS A 111 12.49 19.30 9.40
C HIS A 111 11.50 18.68 10.39
N LEU A 112 10.75 17.68 9.91
CA LEU A 112 9.78 16.88 10.66
C LEU A 112 10.19 15.40 10.65
N ASN A 113 11.32 15.08 11.28
CA ASN A 113 11.95 13.75 11.24
C ASN A 113 11.75 12.93 12.52
N ASP A 114 11.09 13.49 13.54
CA ASP A 114 10.87 12.81 14.81
C ASP A 114 9.67 11.84 14.72
N PRO A 115 9.70 10.68 15.40
CA PRO A 115 8.54 9.80 15.50
C PRO A 115 7.27 10.47 16.03
N ASN A 116 7.40 11.52 16.86
CA ASN A 116 6.27 12.28 17.40
C ASN A 116 5.72 13.34 16.42
N ASP A 117 6.35 13.53 15.25
CA ASP A 117 5.91 14.51 14.26
C ASP A 117 4.67 14.08 13.49
N PHE A 118 4.14 12.87 13.74
CA PHE A 118 2.98 12.34 13.01
C PHE A 118 1.80 13.32 12.98
N LEU A 119 1.48 14.00 14.08
CA LEU A 119 0.36 14.94 14.12
C LEU A 119 0.61 16.16 13.22
N ALA A 120 1.84 16.69 13.23
CA ALA A 120 2.22 17.80 12.36
C ALA A 120 2.21 17.39 10.89
N LEU A 121 2.73 16.19 10.59
CA LEU A 121 2.68 15.58 9.27
C LEU A 121 1.24 15.32 8.81
N SER A 122 0.35 14.88 9.71
CA SER A 122 -1.07 14.66 9.42
C SER A 122 -1.74 15.97 9.02
N ALA A 123 -1.47 17.06 9.74
CA ALA A 123 -1.99 18.37 9.38
C ALA A 123 -1.53 18.81 7.98
N ILE A 124 -0.24 18.65 7.67
CA ILE A 124 0.30 18.96 6.33
C ILE A 124 -0.38 18.09 5.26
N PHE A 125 -0.50 16.79 5.53
CA PHE A 125 -1.14 15.86 4.60
C PHE A 125 -2.60 16.26 4.33
N TYR A 126 -3.37 16.62 5.36
CA TYR A 126 -4.74 17.09 5.19
C TYR A 126 -4.80 18.38 4.35
N ASP A 127 -3.97 19.37 4.67
CA ASP A 127 -3.88 20.62 3.91
C ASP A 127 -3.55 20.35 2.42
N MET A 128 -2.70 19.35 2.15
CA MET A 128 -2.34 18.94 0.78
C MET A 128 -3.49 18.26 0.03
N ILE A 129 -4.25 17.36 0.67
CA ILE A 129 -5.30 16.58 -0.01
C ILE A 129 -6.63 17.34 -0.16
N GLU A 130 -6.84 18.38 0.65
CA GLU A 130 -7.96 19.32 0.52
C GLU A 130 -7.69 20.37 -0.58
N ASP A 131 -6.43 20.56 -0.97
CA ASP A 131 -6.07 21.51 -2.02
C ASP A 131 -6.64 21.09 -3.38
N GLU A 132 -7.37 21.99 -4.04
CA GLU A 132 -7.96 21.74 -5.36
C GLU A 132 -6.92 21.48 -6.46
N ARG A 133 -5.63 21.73 -6.21
CA ARG A 133 -4.53 21.39 -7.12
C ARG A 133 -4.11 19.92 -7.03
N ILE A 134 -4.50 19.19 -5.98
CA ILE A 134 -4.12 17.78 -5.88
C ILE A 134 -4.78 16.98 -7.01
N ALA A 135 -3.97 16.24 -7.75
CA ALA A 135 -4.42 15.32 -8.75
C ALA A 135 -4.81 13.97 -8.12
N LYS A 136 -5.51 13.14 -8.89
CA LYS A 136 -5.93 11.80 -8.46
C LYS A 136 -4.71 11.03 -7.94
N THR A 137 -4.74 10.55 -6.70
CA THR A 137 -3.58 9.90 -6.08
C THR A 137 -3.98 8.62 -5.38
N TYR A 138 -3.39 7.50 -5.79
CA TYR A 138 -3.44 6.26 -5.05
C TYR A 138 -2.38 6.27 -3.95
N ILE A 139 -2.76 5.82 -2.75
CA ILE A 139 -1.86 5.64 -1.62
C ILE A 139 -1.89 4.17 -1.22
N VAL A 140 -0.74 3.49 -1.31
CA VAL A 140 -0.61 2.06 -1.01
C VAL A 140 0.16 1.87 0.29
N VAL A 141 -0.43 1.18 1.26
CA VAL A 141 0.23 0.86 2.54
C VAL A 141 0.20 -0.64 2.77
N ASP A 142 1.38 -1.26 2.82
CA ASP A 142 1.50 -2.70 3.03
C ASP A 142 1.86 -3.04 4.48
N VAL A 143 1.22 -4.09 5.01
CA VAL A 143 1.40 -4.66 6.35
C VAL A 143 1.19 -3.64 7.46
N LEU A 144 0.06 -2.93 7.41
CA LEU A 144 -0.25 -1.84 8.34
C LEU A 144 -0.24 -2.30 9.81
N ASP A 145 -0.58 -3.56 10.09
CA ASP A 145 -0.52 -4.18 11.43
C ASP A 145 0.87 -4.10 12.09
N GLN A 146 1.94 -3.87 11.31
CA GLN A 146 3.29 -3.67 11.83
C GLN A 146 3.59 -2.26 12.32
N CYS A 147 2.63 -1.34 12.22
CA CYS A 147 2.76 0.01 12.75
C CYS A 147 2.56 0.05 14.27
N MET A 148 3.48 -0.55 15.03
CA MET A 148 3.36 -0.63 16.49
C MET A 148 3.53 0.74 17.14
N SER A 149 2.64 1.07 18.09
CA SER A 149 2.87 2.18 19.03
C SER A 149 3.89 1.73 20.07
N CYS A 150 5.01 2.45 20.18
CA CYS A 150 6.00 2.22 21.23
C CYS A 150 6.23 3.52 22.01
N ASN A 151 6.30 3.43 23.34
CA ASN A 151 6.63 4.56 24.21
C ASN A 151 5.73 5.81 24.02
N GLY A 152 4.43 5.61 23.76
CA GLY A 152 3.47 6.71 23.53
C GLY A 152 3.57 7.35 22.14
N GLN A 153 4.36 6.79 21.23
CA GLN A 153 4.43 7.23 19.85
C GLN A 153 3.17 6.82 19.06
N PRO A 154 2.82 7.57 18.02
CA PRO A 154 1.72 7.23 17.12
C PRO A 154 1.90 5.84 16.49
N GLY A 155 0.81 5.06 16.41
CA GLY A 155 0.79 3.70 15.91
C GLY A 155 -0.34 3.44 14.91
N VAL A 156 -0.75 2.17 14.80
CA VAL A 156 -1.83 1.71 13.90
C VAL A 156 -3.08 2.58 14.02
N ASP A 157 -3.55 2.86 15.24
CA ASP A 157 -4.83 3.55 15.45
C ASP A 157 -4.78 4.99 14.93
N ASP A 158 -3.63 5.65 15.04
CA ASP A 158 -3.40 6.99 14.48
C ASP A 158 -3.39 6.98 12.95
N VAL A 159 -2.81 5.95 12.33
CA VAL A 159 -2.84 5.76 10.87
C VAL A 159 -4.25 5.44 10.38
N LEU A 160 -5.01 4.63 11.13
CA LEU A 160 -6.41 4.36 10.82
C LEU A 160 -7.27 5.63 10.90
N ALA A 161 -7.06 6.46 11.92
CA ALA A 161 -7.72 7.76 12.04
C ALA A 161 -7.32 8.69 10.88
N LEU A 162 -6.05 8.68 10.46
CA LEU A 162 -5.56 9.42 9.30
C LEU A 162 -6.28 9.02 8.01
N ILE A 163 -6.32 7.71 7.73
CA ILE A 163 -7.00 7.17 6.54
C ILE A 163 -8.47 7.58 6.57
N THR A 164 -9.16 7.31 7.68
CA THR A 164 -10.59 7.62 7.86
C THR A 164 -10.90 9.10 7.61
N LYS A 165 -10.07 10.00 8.16
CA LYS A 165 -10.26 11.43 7.95
C LYS A 165 -9.97 11.82 6.50
N SER A 166 -8.90 11.31 5.91
CA SER A 166 -8.53 11.62 4.53
C SER A 166 -9.60 11.24 3.50
N LEU A 167 -10.28 10.11 3.70
CA LEU A 167 -11.38 9.65 2.85
C LEU A 167 -12.57 10.64 2.84
N LYS A 168 -12.78 11.35 3.95
CA LYS A 168 -13.83 12.38 4.07
C LYS A 168 -13.42 13.71 3.46
N LEU A 169 -12.12 14.02 3.48
CA LEU A 169 -11.58 15.30 3.02
C LEU A 169 -11.42 15.36 1.50
N SER A 170 -11.09 14.25 0.85
CA SER A 170 -10.75 14.27 -0.57
C SER A 170 -11.28 13.05 -1.32
N LYS A 171 -12.01 13.31 -2.42
CA LYS A 171 -12.42 12.28 -3.39
C LYS A 171 -11.32 11.92 -4.38
N ARG A 172 -10.23 12.69 -4.39
CA ARG A 172 -9.06 12.47 -5.25
C ARG A 172 -8.01 11.57 -4.62
N ILE A 173 -8.27 11.05 -3.42
CA ILE A 173 -7.42 10.09 -2.74
C ILE A 173 -8.13 8.74 -2.69
N LYS A 174 -7.37 7.69 -3.04
CA LYS A 174 -7.77 6.30 -2.86
C LYS A 174 -6.69 5.54 -2.10
N TRP A 175 -7.10 4.72 -1.15
CA TRP A 175 -6.21 3.92 -0.30
C TRP A 175 -6.30 2.44 -0.66
N LEU A 176 -5.15 1.82 -0.85
CA LEU A 176 -5.00 0.36 -0.88
C LEU A 176 -4.18 -0.04 0.33
N VAL A 177 -4.79 -0.76 1.26
CA VAL A 177 -4.14 -1.12 2.52
C VAL A 177 -4.11 -2.64 2.65
N SER A 178 -2.98 -3.20 3.09
CA SER A 178 -2.94 -4.58 3.54
C SER A 178 -2.71 -4.68 5.04
N SER A 179 -3.32 -5.69 5.67
CA SER A 179 -3.09 -6.00 7.09
C SER A 179 -3.40 -7.47 7.41
N ASP A 180 -3.17 -7.85 8.66
CA ASP A 180 -3.78 -9.03 9.27
C ASP A 180 -5.31 -8.93 9.36
N GLU A 181 -5.94 -9.99 9.87
CA GLU A 181 -7.39 -10.09 10.07
C GLU A 181 -7.87 -9.64 11.46
N SER A 182 -7.07 -8.86 12.19
CA SER A 182 -7.44 -8.47 13.55
C SER A 182 -8.74 -7.64 13.59
N GLU A 183 -9.50 -7.81 14.67
CA GLU A 183 -10.81 -7.16 14.85
C GLU A 183 -10.73 -5.62 14.82
N ARG A 184 -9.56 -5.08 15.12
CA ARG A 184 -9.26 -3.65 15.05
C ARG A 184 -9.45 -3.08 13.62
N PHE A 185 -8.95 -3.79 12.61
CA PHE A 185 -9.13 -3.37 11.21
C PHE A 185 -10.56 -3.63 10.73
N LYS A 186 -11.14 -4.77 11.12
CA LYS A 186 -12.53 -5.13 10.80
C LYS A 186 -13.50 -4.05 11.28
N SER A 187 -13.46 -3.73 12.57
CA SER A 187 -14.33 -2.69 13.16
C SER A 187 -14.15 -1.33 12.50
N THR A 188 -12.92 -0.91 12.19
CA THR A 188 -12.70 0.41 11.58
C THR A 188 -13.14 0.47 10.12
N PHE A 189 -12.59 -0.41 9.27
CA PHE A 189 -12.79 -0.32 7.83
C PHE A 189 -14.20 -0.74 7.39
N LEU A 190 -14.81 -1.73 8.06
CA LEU A 190 -16.20 -2.12 7.75
C LEU A 190 -17.18 -1.00 8.14
N ASN A 191 -16.95 -0.29 9.25
CA ASN A 191 -17.82 0.83 9.66
C ASN A 191 -17.77 2.03 8.71
N ILE A 192 -16.66 2.23 8.01
CA ILE A 192 -16.50 3.33 7.05
C ILE A 192 -17.10 2.96 5.69
N GLY A 193 -17.38 1.67 5.46
CA GLY A 193 -17.68 1.13 4.15
C GLY A 193 -16.40 1.04 3.34
N CYS A 194 -15.84 -0.16 3.21
CA CYS A 194 -14.68 -0.42 2.37
C CYS A 194 -14.92 -1.65 1.50
N ARG A 195 -14.32 -1.67 0.31
CA ARG A 195 -14.13 -2.92 -0.42
C ARG A 195 -13.02 -3.71 0.25
N HIS A 196 -13.16 -5.04 0.34
CA HIS A 196 -12.12 -5.87 0.91
C HIS A 196 -11.90 -7.16 0.11
N VAL A 197 -10.65 -7.60 0.05
CA VAL A 197 -10.24 -8.86 -0.58
C VAL A 197 -9.59 -9.71 0.49
N ASP A 198 -10.08 -10.94 0.61
CA ASP A 198 -9.60 -11.91 1.59
C ASP A 198 -8.68 -12.92 0.92
N LEU A 199 -7.41 -12.95 1.33
CA LEU A 199 -6.42 -13.89 0.78
C LEU A 199 -6.48 -15.26 1.47
N SER A 200 -7.11 -15.38 2.65
CA SER A 200 -7.23 -16.67 3.35
C SER A 200 -8.10 -17.67 2.59
N GLN A 201 -9.06 -17.18 1.82
CA GLN A 201 -9.97 -18.01 1.01
C GLN A 201 -9.38 -18.40 -0.35
N GLY A 202 -8.14 -17.96 -0.63
CA GLY A 202 -7.50 -18.09 -1.93
C GLY A 202 -8.15 -17.18 -2.97
N LEU A 203 -7.34 -16.38 -3.67
CA LEU A 203 -7.82 -15.71 -4.88
C LEU A 203 -7.89 -16.74 -6.01
N LEU A 204 -8.98 -16.74 -6.78
CA LEU A 204 -9.11 -17.58 -7.98
C LEU A 204 -7.88 -17.42 -8.89
N GLY A 205 -7.18 -18.53 -9.15
CA GLY A 205 -5.98 -18.55 -9.98
C GLY A 205 -4.69 -18.09 -9.28
N MET A 206 -4.71 -17.76 -7.99
CA MET A 206 -3.51 -17.40 -7.23
C MET A 206 -2.58 -18.59 -7.03
N ASP A 207 -3.14 -19.79 -6.85
CA ASP A 207 -2.37 -21.03 -6.76
C ASP A 207 -1.58 -21.30 -8.06
N VAL A 208 -2.27 -21.26 -9.20
CA VAL A 208 -1.65 -21.37 -10.54
C VAL A 208 -0.62 -20.26 -10.76
N ALA A 209 -0.98 -19.01 -10.43
CA ALA A 209 -0.10 -17.87 -10.61
C ALA A 209 1.06 -17.79 -9.60
N MET A 210 1.02 -18.58 -8.53
CA MET A 210 2.12 -18.82 -7.59
C MET A 210 3.02 -19.91 -8.14
N HIS A 211 2.43 -20.99 -8.66
CA HIS A 211 3.16 -22.07 -9.29
C HIS A 211 4.00 -21.56 -10.48
N ASP A 212 3.38 -20.79 -11.37
CA ASP A 212 4.07 -20.15 -12.50
C ASP A 212 5.19 -19.20 -12.05
N TYR A 213 5.00 -18.52 -10.92
CA TYR A 213 5.99 -17.57 -10.39
C TYR A 213 7.21 -18.30 -9.83
N ILE A 214 7.01 -19.36 -9.04
CA ILE A 214 8.09 -20.21 -8.52
C ILE A 214 8.88 -20.77 -9.70
N ALA A 215 8.21 -21.38 -10.67
CA ALA A 215 8.87 -21.91 -11.87
C ALA A 215 9.65 -20.84 -12.63
N ALA A 216 9.07 -19.66 -12.85
CA ALA A 216 9.76 -18.56 -13.52
C ALA A 216 11.00 -18.07 -12.74
N LYS A 217 10.93 -18.00 -11.40
CA LYS A 217 12.05 -17.55 -10.57
C LYS A 217 13.16 -18.58 -10.47
N VAL A 218 12.83 -19.86 -10.37
CA VAL A 218 13.81 -20.95 -10.37
C VAL A 218 14.52 -20.99 -11.73
N ARG A 219 13.80 -20.85 -12.85
CA ARG A 219 14.39 -20.70 -14.21
C ARG A 219 15.34 -19.52 -14.33
N ASP A 220 14.96 -18.37 -13.81
CA ASP A 220 15.78 -17.15 -13.84
C ASP A 220 17.10 -17.35 -13.08
N LEU A 221 17.03 -18.01 -11.92
CA LEU A 221 18.19 -18.39 -11.11
C LEU A 221 19.05 -19.47 -11.76
N ALA A 222 18.44 -20.49 -12.35
CA ALA A 222 19.12 -21.56 -13.07
C ALA A 222 19.91 -21.01 -14.25
N ARG A 223 19.32 -20.10 -15.04
CA ARG A 223 20.00 -19.39 -16.13
C ARG A 223 21.16 -18.53 -15.63
N THR A 224 20.96 -17.81 -14.53
CA THR A 224 21.99 -16.92 -13.97
C THR A 224 23.19 -17.68 -13.45
N ASN A 225 22.95 -18.83 -12.79
CA ASN A 225 23.98 -19.62 -12.14
C ASN A 225 24.44 -20.86 -12.93
N LYS A 226 23.87 -21.07 -14.13
CA LYS A 226 24.15 -22.20 -15.03
C LYS A 226 23.90 -23.57 -14.38
N TYR A 227 22.80 -23.68 -13.64
CA TYR A 227 22.34 -24.97 -13.12
C TYR A 227 21.74 -25.82 -14.25
N ASP A 228 21.79 -27.15 -14.08
CA ASP A 228 21.19 -28.08 -15.02
C ASP A 228 19.66 -28.14 -14.87
N GLU A 229 19.02 -28.65 -15.91
CA GLU A 229 17.56 -28.74 -16.01
C GLU A 229 16.98 -29.72 -14.98
N GLU A 230 17.76 -30.72 -14.58
CA GLU A 230 17.38 -31.71 -13.55
C GLU A 230 17.24 -31.05 -12.18
N LEU A 231 18.23 -30.25 -11.76
CA LEU A 231 18.16 -29.48 -10.51
C LEU A 231 17.08 -28.40 -10.57
N GLU A 232 16.83 -27.79 -11.73
CA GLU A 232 15.72 -26.85 -11.92
C GLU A 232 14.37 -27.51 -11.61
N GLU A 233 14.07 -28.66 -12.24
CA GLU A 233 12.81 -29.37 -12.07
C GLU A 233 12.63 -29.97 -10.68
N GLU A 234 13.71 -30.43 -10.05
CA GLU A 234 13.70 -30.92 -8.67
C GLU A 234 13.33 -29.79 -7.69
N VAL A 235 14.00 -28.63 -7.80
CA VAL A 235 13.73 -27.48 -6.94
C VAL A 235 12.31 -26.93 -7.15
N ILE A 236 11.82 -26.91 -8.39
CA ILE A 236 10.43 -26.51 -8.69
C ILE A 236 9.42 -27.44 -7.99
N ARG A 237 9.62 -28.76 -8.08
CA ARG A 237 8.75 -29.75 -7.44
C ARG A 237 8.75 -29.63 -5.92
N GLU A 238 9.93 -29.51 -5.31
CA GLU A 238 10.07 -29.36 -3.85
C GLU A 238 9.44 -28.05 -3.34
N LEU A 239 9.62 -26.94 -4.06
CA LEU A 239 9.01 -25.67 -3.67
C LEU A 239 7.48 -25.67 -3.84
N HIS A 240 6.95 -26.39 -4.83
CA HIS A 240 5.50 -26.57 -4.97
C HIS A 240 4.91 -27.43 -3.85
N SER A 241 5.55 -28.55 -3.50
CA SER A 241 5.09 -29.41 -2.42
C SER A 241 5.13 -28.69 -1.06
N ALA A 242 6.16 -27.88 -0.80
CA ALA A 242 6.27 -27.07 0.41
C ALA A 242 5.23 -25.94 0.49
N SER A 243 4.79 -25.41 -0.65
CA SER A 243 3.82 -24.29 -0.71
C SER A 243 2.36 -24.69 -0.42
N GLN A 244 2.03 -25.98 -0.41
CA GLN A 244 0.69 -26.47 0.00
C GLN A 244 0.57 -26.78 1.50
N GLY A 245 1.67 -26.68 2.25
CA GLY A 245 1.76 -27.11 3.65
C GLY A 245 1.84 -25.99 4.70
N ASN A 246 1.82 -24.71 4.31
CA ASN A 246 1.96 -23.56 5.22
C ASN A 246 1.05 -22.40 4.81
#